data_AF-A0A7K1KHF4-F1
#
_entry.id   AF-A0A7K1KHF4-F1
#
_cell.length_a   1.000
_cell.length_b   1.000
_cell.length_c   1.000
_cell.angle_alpha   90.00
_cell.angle_beta   90.00
_cell.angle_gamma   90.00
#
_symmetry.space_group_name_H-M   'P 1'
#
loop_
_entity.id
_entity.type
_entity.pdbx_description
1 polymer ?
#
loop_
_entity_poly.entity_id
_entity_poly.type
_entity_poly.pdbx_seq_one_letter_code
_entity_poly.pdbx_strand_id
1 'polypeptide(L)' 'MRSRILAALSEVLYVDESDLVDGDTTDLRDLGLDSVRFVLLMKQLGIDRESDVPRRLADDLSIAGWVQELEKLR' A
#
# COMPACT_ATOMS: atom_id res chain seq x y z
N MET A 1 11.27 2.38 -3.42
CA MET A 1 10.15 1.58 -2.88
C MET A 1 8.82 1.96 -3.52
N ARG A 2 8.52 3.26 -3.63
CA ARG A 2 7.31 3.84 -4.23
C ARG A 2 6.79 3.13 -5.49
N SER A 3 7.63 2.96 -6.52
CA SER A 3 7.20 2.34 -7.79
C SER A 3 6.67 0.92 -7.65
N ARG A 4 7.21 0.13 -6.71
CA ARG A 4 6.71 -1.22 -6.39
C ARG A 4 5.32 -1.16 -5.72
N ILE A 5 5.10 -0.19 -4.84
CA ILE A 5 3.81 0.02 -4.19
C ILE A 5 2.78 0.45 -5.24
N LEU A 6 3.09 1.44 -6.08
CA LEU A 6 2.21 1.87 -7.17
C LEU A 6 1.85 0.73 -8.12
N ALA A 7 2.82 -0.10 -8.51
CA ALA A 7 2.53 -1.28 -9.35
C ALA A 7 1.55 -2.24 -8.66
N ALA A 8 1.72 -2.52 -7.37
CA ALA A 8 0.80 -3.37 -6.62
C ALA A 8 -0.59 -2.75 -6.47
N LEU A 9 -0.69 -1.44 -6.24
CA LEU A 9 -1.96 -0.71 -6.19
C LEU A 9 -2.68 -0.76 -7.54
N SER A 10 -1.94 -0.61 -8.64
CA SER A 10 -2.51 -0.72 -9.98
C SER A 10 -3.07 -2.10 -10.27
N GLU A 11 -2.38 -3.16 -9.84
CA GLU A 11 -2.86 -4.54 -10.02
C GLU A 11 -4.06 -4.91 -9.12
N VAL A 12 -4.12 -4.39 -7.88
CA VAL A 12 -5.13 -4.82 -6.91
C VAL A 12 -6.33 -3.87 -6.82
N LEU A 13 -6.09 -2.57 -6.92
CA LEU A 13 -7.14 -1.54 -6.83
C LEU A 13 -7.59 -1.03 -8.20
N TYR A 14 -6.87 -1.38 -9.28
CA TYR A 14 -7.13 -0.88 -10.64
C TYR A 14 -7.04 0.64 -10.74
N VAL A 15 -6.07 1.23 -10.02
CA VAL A 15 -5.79 2.67 -10.00
C VAL A 15 -4.44 2.99 -10.62
N ASP A 16 -4.26 4.24 -11.05
CA ASP A 16 -2.99 4.77 -11.50
C ASP A 16 -2.58 6.03 -10.71
N GLU A 17 -1.42 6.61 -11.06
CA GLU A 17 -0.88 7.78 -10.36
C GLU A 17 -1.78 9.02 -10.48
N SER A 18 -2.60 9.11 -11.53
CA SER A 18 -3.53 10.23 -11.72
C SER A 18 -4.77 10.16 -10.82
N ASP A 19 -5.07 9.00 -10.24
CA ASP A 19 -6.14 8.82 -9.26
C ASP A 19 -5.76 9.35 -7.86
N LEU A 20 -4.47 9.65 -7.62
CA LEU A 20 -3.99 10.19 -6.35
C LEU A 20 -4.38 11.66 -6.18
N VAL A 21 -5.44 11.90 -5.42
CA VAL A 21 -5.97 13.25 -5.17
C VAL A 21 -5.04 14.15 -4.34
N ASP A 22 -4.19 13.57 -3.50
CA ASP A 22 -3.18 14.26 -2.68
C ASP A 22 -1.79 13.66 -2.88
N GLY A 23 -1.50 13.13 -4.08
CA GLY A 23 -0.25 12.43 -4.35
C GLY A 23 -0.01 11.26 -3.38
N ASP A 24 1.21 11.12 -2.86
CA ASP A 24 1.59 9.99 -2.02
C ASP A 24 0.95 9.98 -0.62
N THR A 25 0.31 11.08 -0.21
CA THR A 25 -0.43 11.20 1.06
C THR A 25 -1.93 10.88 0.91
N THR A 26 -2.39 10.57 -0.31
CA THR A 26 -3.76 10.10 -0.56
C THR A 26 -4.10 8.91 0.35
N ASP A 27 -5.25 8.99 1.03
CA ASP A 27 -5.78 7.86 1.80
C ASP A 27 -6.22 6.76 0.83
N LEU A 28 -5.55 5.62 0.88
CA LEU A 28 -5.80 4.51 -0.03
C LEU A 28 -7.23 3.97 0.08
N ARG A 29 -7.95 4.22 1.19
CA ARG A 29 -9.37 3.86 1.32
C ARG A 29 -10.26 4.63 0.36
N ASP A 30 -9.89 5.86 0.02
CA ASP A 30 -10.61 6.67 -0.97
C ASP A 30 -10.46 6.08 -2.39
N LEU A 31 -9.41 5.27 -2.60
CA LEU A 31 -9.15 4.51 -3.82
C LEU A 31 -9.74 3.09 -3.78
N GLY A 32 -10.58 2.79 -2.78
CA GLY A 32 -11.24 1.50 -2.63
C GLY A 32 -10.41 0.44 -1.93
N LEU A 33 -9.36 0.81 -1.19
CA LEU A 33 -8.70 -0.13 -0.29
C LEU A 33 -9.65 -0.56 0.83
N ASP A 34 -9.95 -1.85 0.87
CA ASP A 34 -10.71 -2.50 1.93
C ASP A 34 -9.87 -3.64 2.55
N SER A 35 -10.42 -4.33 3.55
CA SER A 35 -9.72 -5.43 4.24
C SER A 35 -9.32 -6.58 3.30
N VAL A 36 -10.12 -6.87 2.26
CA VAL A 36 -9.83 -7.95 1.32
C VAL A 36 -8.69 -7.54 0.39
N ARG A 37 -8.79 -6.34 -0.19
CA ARG A 37 -7.77 -5.75 -1.07
C ARG A 37 -6.46 -5.48 -0.33
N PHE A 38 -6.51 -5.13 0.95
CA PHE A 38 -5.31 -5.01 1.79
C PHE A 38 -4.55 -6.33 1.89
N VAL A 39 -5.25 -7.44 2.12
CA VAL A 39 -4.63 -8.79 2.14
C VAL A 39 -4.04 -9.15 0.77
N LEU A 40 -4.73 -8.81 -0.32
CA LEU A 40 -4.21 -9.02 -1.68
C LEU A 40 -2.95 -8.19 -1.93
N LEU A 41 -2.88 -6.96 -1.46
CA LEU A 41 -1.69 -6.12 -1.52
C LEU A 41 -0.53 -6.70 -0.72
N MET A 42 -0.77 -7.25 0.47
CA MET A 42 0.30 -7.91 1.24
C MET A 42 0.89 -9.09 0.44
N LYS A 43 0.03 -9.91 -0.17
CA LYS A 43 0.45 -11.01 -1.04
C LYS A 43 1.25 -10.50 -2.24
N GLN A 44 0.77 -9.46 -2.93
CA GLN A 44 1.43 -8.89 -4.11
C GLN A 44 2.77 -8.25 -3.77
N LEU A 45 2.87 -7.61 -2.61
CA LEU A 45 4.10 -7.02 -2.08
C LEU A 45 5.02 -8.07 -1.47
N GLY A 46 4.65 -9.35 -1.42
CA GLY A 46 5.46 -10.41 -0.83
C GLY A 46 5.70 -10.22 0.68
N ILE A 47 4.76 -9.56 1.36
CA ILE A 47 4.82 -9.30 2.80
C ILE A 47 4.20 -10.50 3.52
N ASP A 48 4.96 -11.03 4.47
CA ASP A 48 4.45 -12.09 5.34
C ASP A 48 3.35 -11.53 6.26
N ARG A 49 2.17 -12.15 6.17
CA ARG A 49 0.98 -11.79 6.97
C ARG A 49 1.16 -12.05 8.46
N GLU A 50 2.08 -12.95 8.84
CA GLU A 50 2.35 -13.30 10.25
C GLU A 50 3.37 -12.34 10.89
N SER A 51 4.02 -11.49 10.08
CA SER A 51 4.89 -10.43 10.58
C SER A 51 4.10 -9.24 11.13
N ASP A 52 4.77 -8.35 11.86
CA ASP A 52 4.19 -7.07 12.31
C ASP A 52 4.03 -6.04 11.17
N VAL A 53 4.52 -6.32 9.97
CA VAL A 53 4.53 -5.36 8.85
C VAL A 53 3.11 -4.95 8.43
N PRO A 54 2.15 -5.87 8.19
CA PRO A 54 0.79 -5.49 7.83
C PRO A 54 0.13 -4.59 8.87
N ARG A 55 0.42 -4.81 10.16
CA ARG A 55 -0.09 -3.93 11.23
C ARG A 55 0.44 -2.51 11.08
N ARG A 56 1.75 -2.34 10.87
CA ARG A 56 2.37 -1.01 10.69
C ARG A 56 1.90 -0.32 9.40
N LEU A 57 1.68 -1.09 8.33
CA LEU A 57 1.10 -0.54 7.09
C LEU A 57 -0.36 -0.14 7.26
N ALA A 58 -1.11 -0.81 8.13
CA ALA A 58 -2.48 -0.42 8.46
C ALA A 58 -2.57 0.84 9.34
N ASP A 59 -1.49 1.17 10.08
CA ASP A 59 -1.42 2.39 10.90
C ASP A 59 -1.32 3.66 10.04
N ASP A 60 -0.85 3.56 8.79
CA ASP A 60 -0.80 4.65 7.80
C ASP A 60 -1.10 4.13 6.39
N LEU A 61 -2.34 4.32 5.93
CA LEU A 61 -2.83 3.87 4.62
C LEU A 61 -2.51 4.89 3.52
N SER A 62 -1.25 5.27 3.40
CA SER A 62 -0.74 6.13 2.34
C SER A 62 0.50 5.53 1.68
N ILE A 63 0.80 5.91 0.44
CA ILE A 63 2.03 5.48 -0.24
C ILE A 63 3.25 5.98 0.52
N ALA A 64 3.20 7.23 1.02
CA ALA A 64 4.28 7.83 1.80
C ALA A 64 4.57 7.02 3.07
N GLY A 65 3.55 6.66 3.85
CA GLY A 65 3.68 5.83 5.05
C GLY A 65 4.24 4.44 4.73
N TRP A 66 3.73 3.82 3.67
CA TRP A 66 4.20 2.49 3.25
C TRP A 66 5.65 2.50 2.78
N VAL A 67 6.08 3.54 2.06
CA VAL A 67 7.48 3.71 1.67
C VAL A 67 8.37 3.77 2.90
N GLN A 68 8.01 4.58 3.90
CA GLN A 68 8.78 4.71 5.13
C GLN A 68 8.88 3.39 5.89
N GLU A 69 7.78 2.64 6.02
CA GLU A 69 7.78 1.36 6.74
C GLU A 69 8.56 0.25 6.01
N LEU A 70 8.42 0.16 4.68
CA LEU A 70 9.05 -0.91 3.91
C LEU A 70 10.55 -0.66 3.64
N GLU A 71 11.01 0.60 3.70
CA GLU A 71 12.43 0.90 3.61
C GLU A 71 13.19 0.56 4.90
N LYS A 72 12.52 0.49 6.06
CA LYS A 72 13.12 0.01 7.33
C LYS A 72 13.45 -1.48 7.33
N LEU A 73 12.91 -2.24 6.37
CA LEU A 73 13.11 -3.69 6.24
C LEU A 73 14.24 -4.06 5.29
N ARG A 74 14.95 -3.06 4.74
CA ARG A 74 16.08 -3.24 3.81
C ARG A 74 17.44 -3.22 4.52
#